data_AF-A0A8T3EBF5-F1
#
_entry.id   AF-A0A8T3EBF5-F1
#
_cell.length_a   1.000
_cell.length_b   1.000
_cell.length_c   1.000
_cell.angle_alpha   90.00
_cell.angle_beta   90.00
_cell.angle_gamma   90.00
#
_symmetry.space_group_name_H-M   'P 1'
#
loop_
_entity.id
_entity.type
_entity.pdbx_description
1 polymer ?
#
loop_
_entity_poly.entity_id
_entity_poly.type
_entity_poly.pdbx_seq_one_letter_code
_entity_poly.pdbx_strand_id
1 'polypeptide(L)'
;MEFAKHLKSTDLASRRELRSVPFITYLSGLLKTQLLSDDPVAGVEIRCEEKGHCPSACHLCRQPGHETPSPSPTLLEVSRIVPLYSLVQDNVTKEAFKSATMSSYWCAGKGDVIDNWCRCDLSAFGKDGLPNCSPLHQPVLRLAPHLEPSSTMVALEWVDVEPIIGYKVSDYIIQHKRVEDPSEAEIYTGEVLSLVDDLLSGLGSACVVAGKRSGDRPHSTLYTLVFKCLEPDSLYKFTLYALDSRGSRSESSYVSVRTSCPIVDDSKAEEIADKVYNLYNGYTSGKEQQTAYNTLMEISPPMLYRVQHHYNAHYEKFGDFVWRSEDELGPRKAHLILRRVERLSRYCRSLLRSSHIQSRTDTVTYATCRSEGARPPGAAWRSYLHETRLSCTEKLVTVQRNTYGIAKLR
;
A
#
# COMPACT_ATOMS: atom_id res chain seq x y z
N MET A 1 3.27 -23.37 14.54
CA MET A 1 3.43 -22.59 15.78
C MET A 1 2.30 -22.93 16.73
N GLU A 2 2.55 -23.81 17.70
CA GLU A 2 1.61 -24.05 18.80
C GLU A 2 1.73 -22.90 19.80
N PHE A 3 0.65 -22.17 20.03
CA PHE A 3 0.58 -21.16 21.09
C PHE A 3 0.00 -21.83 22.35
N ALA A 4 0.86 -22.14 23.32
CA ALA A 4 0.41 -22.50 24.66
C ALA A 4 0.04 -21.22 25.43
N LYS A 5 -1.24 -20.84 25.44
CA LYS A 5 -1.77 -19.84 26.38
C LYS A 5 -2.77 -20.47 27.34
N HIS A 6 -2.59 -20.17 28.63
CA HIS A 6 -3.41 -20.65 29.74
C HIS A 6 -4.88 -20.24 29.57
N LEU A 7 -5.77 -21.21 29.34
CA LEU A 7 -7.19 -21.06 29.65
C LEU A 7 -7.36 -20.99 31.17
N LYS A 8 -7.68 -19.81 31.70
CA LYS A 8 -8.25 -19.67 33.04
C LYS A 8 -9.72 -20.12 32.97
N SER A 9 -9.95 -21.42 33.13
CA SER A 9 -11.26 -21.93 33.52
C SER A 9 -11.37 -21.75 35.05
N THR A 10 -12.28 -20.88 35.46
CA THR A 10 -12.83 -20.85 36.80
C THR A 10 -13.78 -22.04 36.93
N ASP A 11 -13.28 -23.15 37.45
CA ASP A 11 -14.09 -24.00 38.32
C ASP A 11 -13.18 -24.83 39.23
N LEU A 12 -13.58 -24.94 40.49
CA LEU A 12 -12.83 -25.66 41.50
C LEU A 12 -12.74 -27.15 41.14
N ALA A 13 -11.54 -27.72 41.34
CA ALA A 13 -11.27 -29.17 41.42
C ALA A 13 -11.43 -29.99 40.13
N SER A 14 -10.50 -29.85 39.18
CA SER A 14 -10.09 -30.96 38.30
C SER A 14 -8.72 -30.63 37.67
N ARG A 15 -7.86 -31.65 37.55
CA ARG A 15 -6.52 -31.56 36.93
C ARG A 15 -6.56 -30.75 35.63
N ARG A 16 -5.79 -29.66 35.56
CA ARG A 16 -5.60 -28.86 34.34
C ARG A 16 -4.88 -29.70 33.28
N GLU A 17 -5.63 -30.38 32.41
CA GLU A 17 -5.11 -30.85 31.14
C GLU A 17 -4.81 -29.63 30.26
N LEU A 18 -3.52 -29.41 29.97
CA LEU A 18 -3.10 -28.52 28.89
C LEU A 18 -3.54 -29.14 27.57
N ARG A 19 -4.77 -28.83 27.12
CA ARG A 19 -5.19 -29.18 25.76
C ARG A 19 -4.54 -28.17 24.82
N SER A 20 -3.57 -28.63 24.02
CA SER A 20 -3.08 -27.85 22.89
C SER A 20 -4.22 -27.71 21.89
N VAL A 21 -4.52 -26.47 21.50
CA VAL A 21 -5.58 -26.15 20.54
C VAL A 21 -4.93 -25.43 19.36
N PRO A 22 -5.22 -25.81 18.11
CA PRO A 22 -4.74 -25.06 16.95
C PRO A 22 -5.16 -23.60 17.02
N PHE A 23 -4.29 -22.69 16.60
CA PHE A 23 -4.53 -21.25 16.72
C PHE A 23 -5.85 -20.80 16.06
N ILE A 24 -6.16 -21.32 14.88
CA ILE A 24 -7.42 -21.05 14.17
C ILE A 24 -8.65 -21.52 14.96
N THR A 25 -8.55 -22.67 15.63
CA THR A 25 -9.63 -23.23 16.45
C THR A 25 -9.82 -22.41 17.73
N TYR A 26 -8.72 -21.92 18.32
CA TYR A 26 -8.76 -21.01 19.46
C TYR A 26 -9.46 -19.69 19.10
N LEU A 27 -9.09 -19.06 17.97
CA LEU A 27 -9.73 -17.84 17.49
C LEU A 27 -11.20 -18.07 17.13
N SER A 28 -11.52 -19.16 16.45
CA SER A 28 -12.91 -19.52 16.13
C SER A 28 -13.75 -19.72 17.39
N GLY A 29 -13.17 -20.32 18.44
CA GLY A 29 -13.80 -20.42 19.76
C GLY A 29 -14.11 -19.06 20.36
N LEU A 30 -13.13 -18.14 20.36
CA LEU A 30 -13.31 -16.78 20.85
C LEU A 30 -14.38 -16.01 20.07
N LEU A 31 -14.39 -16.09 18.74
CA LEU A 31 -15.39 -15.47 17.86
C LEU A 31 -16.81 -15.98 18.16
N LYS A 32 -16.97 -17.28 18.46
CA LYS A 32 -18.27 -17.85 18.86
C LYS A 32 -18.73 -17.36 20.24
N THR A 33 -17.80 -17.10 21.16
CA THR A 33 -18.09 -16.59 22.51
C THR A 33 -18.19 -15.06 22.59
N GLN A 34 -17.85 -14.33 21.52
CA GLN A 34 -17.84 -12.86 21.47
C GLN A 34 -19.21 -12.23 21.74
N LEU A 35 -20.30 -12.99 21.67
CA LEU A 35 -21.63 -12.57 22.10
C LEU A 35 -21.71 -12.22 23.61
N LEU A 36 -20.67 -12.50 24.41
CA LEU A 36 -20.70 -12.42 25.88
C LEU A 36 -19.65 -11.51 26.54
N SER A 37 -18.69 -10.90 25.80
CA SER A 37 -17.65 -10.02 26.40
C SER A 37 -16.98 -9.07 25.41
N ASP A 38 -16.53 -7.89 25.87
CA ASP A 38 -15.80 -6.87 25.11
C ASP A 38 -14.55 -7.41 24.37
N ASP A 39 -14.63 -7.45 23.03
CA ASP A 39 -13.76 -6.86 21.99
C ASP A 39 -12.25 -7.17 21.71
N PRO A 40 -11.57 -8.24 22.19
CA PRO A 40 -10.18 -8.51 21.74
C PRO A 40 -10.07 -9.09 20.33
N VAL A 41 -11.16 -9.58 19.74
CA VAL A 41 -11.18 -10.28 18.44
C VAL A 41 -12.06 -9.56 17.40
N ALA A 42 -12.44 -8.31 17.70
CA ALA A 42 -13.20 -7.47 16.78
C ALA A 42 -12.45 -7.29 15.46
N GLY A 43 -13.15 -7.53 14.34
CA GLY A 43 -12.59 -7.38 12.99
C GLY A 43 -11.80 -8.59 12.45
N VAL A 44 -11.66 -9.68 13.21
CA VAL A 44 -11.06 -10.93 12.69
C VAL A 44 -12.11 -11.72 11.93
N GLU A 45 -11.81 -12.08 10.68
CA GLU A 45 -12.64 -12.95 9.86
C GLU A 45 -11.84 -14.21 9.46
N ILE A 46 -12.49 -15.38 9.55
CA ILE A 46 -11.90 -16.66 9.13
C ILE A 46 -12.65 -17.14 7.90
N ARG A 47 -11.95 -17.29 6.77
CA ARG A 47 -12.48 -17.87 5.53
C ARG A 47 -11.75 -19.17 5.24
N CYS A 48 -12.51 -20.25 5.02
CA CYS A 48 -11.97 -21.57 4.72
C CYS A 48 -12.40 -22.00 3.31
N GLU A 49 -11.46 -22.55 2.55
CA GLU A 49 -11.70 -23.22 1.28
C GLU A 49 -11.19 -24.65 1.37
N GLU A 50 -11.99 -25.61 0.91
CA GLU A 50 -11.68 -27.04 1.02
C GLU A 50 -11.52 -27.66 -0.37
N LYS A 51 -10.44 -28.43 -0.58
CA LYS A 51 -10.20 -29.22 -1.80
C LYS A 51 -10.17 -30.70 -1.45
N GLY A 52 -11.33 -31.35 -1.61
CA GLY A 52 -11.56 -32.71 -1.11
C GLY A 52 -11.99 -32.70 0.37
N HIS A 53 -12.86 -33.62 0.77
CA HIS A 53 -13.44 -33.61 2.11
C HIS A 53 -12.46 -34.06 3.21
N CYS A 54 -12.62 -33.50 4.41
CA CYS A 54 -11.86 -33.89 5.58
C CYS A 54 -12.21 -35.34 6.03
N PRO A 55 -11.22 -36.24 6.12
CA PRO A 55 -11.44 -37.60 6.60
C PRO A 55 -11.73 -37.60 8.09
N SER A 56 -12.63 -38.48 8.54
CA SER A 56 -13.00 -38.63 9.96
C SER A 56 -11.82 -38.92 10.90
N ALA A 57 -10.71 -39.49 10.38
CA ALA A 57 -9.48 -39.74 11.14
C ALA A 57 -8.64 -38.47 11.42
N CYS A 58 -8.87 -37.37 10.71
CA CYS A 58 -8.10 -36.14 10.85
C CYS A 58 -8.86 -35.10 11.70
N HIS A 59 -8.34 -34.79 12.88
CA HIS A 59 -8.97 -33.81 13.78
C HIS A 59 -8.62 -32.35 13.47
N LEU A 60 -7.65 -32.08 12.58
CA LEU A 60 -7.18 -30.72 12.27
C LEU A 60 -8.05 -30.01 11.23
N CYS A 61 -8.57 -30.73 10.23
CA CYS A 61 -9.48 -30.17 9.22
C CYS A 61 -10.96 -30.31 9.60
N ARG A 62 -11.25 -30.87 10.79
CA ARG A 62 -12.60 -31.21 11.23
C ARG A 62 -13.49 -29.96 11.28
N GLN A 63 -14.53 -29.94 10.46
CA GLN A 63 -15.58 -28.93 10.52
C GLN A 63 -16.92 -29.58 10.90
N PRO A 64 -17.73 -28.93 11.76
CA PRO A 64 -19.00 -29.49 12.20
C PRO A 64 -19.93 -29.72 11.00
N GLY A 65 -20.36 -30.96 10.79
CA GLY A 65 -21.28 -31.35 9.72
C GLY A 65 -20.64 -31.69 8.37
N HIS A 66 -19.31 -31.60 8.24
CA HIS A 66 -18.59 -31.85 6.97
C HIS A 66 -17.68 -33.11 7.01
N GLU A 67 -17.81 -33.94 8.04
CA GLU A 67 -17.02 -35.16 8.18
C GLU A 67 -17.54 -36.27 7.30
N THR A 68 -16.64 -36.88 6.53
CA THR A 68 -16.96 -38.04 5.70
C THR A 68 -16.03 -39.22 6.05
N PRO A 69 -16.57 -40.43 6.23
CA PRO A 69 -15.75 -41.62 6.34
C PRO A 69 -15.11 -41.89 4.97
N SER A 70 -13.78 -41.98 4.93
CA SER A 70 -12.99 -42.29 3.72
C SER A 70 -13.36 -41.47 2.47
N PRO A 71 -13.07 -40.15 2.45
CA PRO A 71 -13.33 -39.30 1.30
C PRO A 71 -12.48 -39.67 0.08
N SER A 72 -13.04 -39.49 -1.12
CA SER A 72 -12.31 -39.68 -2.38
C SER A 72 -11.24 -38.58 -2.55
N PRO A 73 -9.96 -38.94 -2.80
CA PRO A 73 -8.91 -37.96 -3.03
C PRO A 73 -9.22 -37.04 -4.21
N THR A 74 -8.96 -35.75 -4.04
CA THR A 74 -9.11 -34.73 -5.10
C THR A 74 -7.73 -34.31 -5.59
N LEU A 75 -7.61 -33.96 -6.88
CA LEU A 75 -6.35 -33.45 -7.44
C LEU A 75 -5.97 -32.14 -6.75
N LEU A 76 -4.82 -32.13 -6.05
CA LEU A 76 -4.32 -30.95 -5.36
C LEU A 76 -3.23 -30.24 -6.16
N GLU A 77 -2.27 -30.99 -6.69
CA GLU A 77 -1.10 -30.46 -7.38
C GLU A 77 -0.73 -31.32 -8.59
N VAL A 78 -0.30 -30.67 -9.66
CA VAL A 78 0.30 -31.32 -10.84
C VAL A 78 1.81 -31.14 -10.74
N SER A 79 2.51 -32.17 -10.28
CA SER A 79 3.96 -32.12 -10.03
C SER A 79 4.81 -32.24 -11.29
N ARG A 80 4.27 -32.84 -12.35
CA ARG A 80 4.96 -33.04 -13.64
C ARG A 80 3.98 -32.94 -14.78
N ILE A 81 4.42 -32.28 -15.84
CA ILE A 81 3.67 -32.13 -17.10
C ILE A 81 4.57 -32.61 -18.22
N VAL A 82 4.02 -33.42 -19.12
CA VAL A 82 4.70 -33.86 -20.34
C VAL A 82 3.88 -33.35 -21.53
N PRO A 83 4.50 -32.61 -22.48
CA PRO A 83 3.77 -32.09 -23.63
C PRO A 83 3.21 -33.21 -24.52
N LEU A 84 2.00 -33.01 -25.05
CA LEU A 84 1.32 -34.05 -25.85
C LEU A 84 2.04 -34.39 -27.15
N TYR A 85 2.78 -33.45 -27.74
CA TYR A 85 3.59 -33.73 -28.94
C TYR A 85 4.71 -34.76 -28.69
N SER A 86 5.03 -35.09 -27.44
CA SER A 86 5.95 -36.20 -27.12
C SER A 86 5.38 -37.57 -27.47
N LEU A 87 4.06 -37.71 -27.58
CA LEU A 87 3.36 -38.93 -27.95
C LEU A 87 3.30 -39.15 -29.47
N VAL A 88 3.68 -38.14 -30.26
CA VAL A 88 3.70 -38.21 -31.72
C VAL A 88 4.99 -38.86 -32.19
N GLN A 89 4.88 -39.94 -32.97
CA GLN A 89 6.02 -40.72 -33.46
C GLN A 89 6.67 -40.12 -34.71
N ASP A 90 5.88 -39.51 -35.59
CA ASP A 90 6.39 -38.86 -36.79
C ASP A 90 7.02 -37.50 -36.48
N ASN A 91 8.28 -37.32 -36.89
CA ASN A 91 9.05 -36.11 -36.58
C ASN A 91 8.44 -34.84 -37.21
N VAL A 92 7.89 -34.94 -38.41
CA VAL A 92 7.33 -33.78 -39.12
C VAL A 92 6.07 -33.28 -38.42
N THR A 93 5.17 -34.20 -38.10
CA THR A 93 3.92 -33.92 -37.38
C THR A 93 4.21 -33.44 -35.96
N LYS A 94 5.22 -34.01 -35.30
CA LYS A 94 5.66 -33.58 -33.96
C LYS A 94 6.12 -32.13 -33.94
N GLU A 95 6.97 -31.72 -34.88
CA GLU A 95 7.43 -30.32 -34.94
C GLU A 95 6.30 -29.36 -35.35
N ALA A 96 5.42 -29.75 -36.27
CA ALA A 96 4.23 -28.96 -36.62
C ALA A 96 3.26 -28.79 -35.43
N PHE A 97 3.07 -29.85 -34.64
CA PHE A 97 2.22 -29.78 -33.45
C PHE A 97 2.87 -28.94 -32.34
N LYS A 98 4.19 -29.02 -32.18
CA LYS A 98 4.95 -28.18 -31.25
C LYS A 98 4.86 -26.69 -31.63
N SER A 99 5.03 -26.33 -32.91
CA SER A 99 4.90 -24.93 -33.34
C SER A 99 3.48 -24.40 -33.14
N ALA A 100 2.45 -25.18 -33.48
CA ALA A 100 1.06 -24.83 -33.23
C ALA A 100 0.76 -24.66 -31.73
N THR A 101 1.31 -25.54 -30.88
CA THR A 101 1.17 -25.44 -29.42
C THR A 101 1.81 -24.14 -28.91
N MET A 102 3.02 -23.82 -29.37
CA MET A 102 3.71 -22.58 -29.01
C MET A 102 2.96 -21.32 -29.48
N SER A 103 2.43 -21.33 -30.70
CA SER A 103 1.57 -20.26 -31.23
C SER A 103 0.34 -20.05 -30.36
N SER A 104 -0.36 -21.13 -30.00
CA SER A 104 -1.56 -21.07 -29.16
C SER A 104 -1.28 -20.47 -27.77
N TYR A 105 -0.14 -20.81 -27.17
CA TYR A 105 0.19 -20.43 -25.81
C TYR A 105 0.79 -19.01 -25.71
N TRP A 106 1.74 -18.66 -26.58
CA TRP A 106 2.48 -17.40 -26.49
C TRP A 106 1.93 -16.27 -27.38
N CYS A 107 1.31 -16.64 -28.50
CA CYS A 107 0.86 -15.71 -29.54
C CYS A 107 -0.66 -15.80 -29.78
N ALA A 108 -1.41 -16.35 -28.83
CA ALA A 108 -2.87 -16.51 -28.86
C ALA A 108 -3.40 -17.19 -30.13
N GLY A 109 -2.58 -18.01 -30.80
CA GLY A 109 -2.92 -18.69 -32.05
C GLY A 109 -2.98 -17.78 -33.29
N LYS A 110 -2.46 -16.55 -33.22
CA LYS A 110 -2.49 -15.56 -34.33
C LYS A 110 -1.11 -15.11 -34.77
N GLY A 111 -0.16 -16.03 -34.74
CA GLY A 111 1.21 -15.78 -35.15
C GLY A 111 2.15 -16.89 -34.73
N ASP A 112 3.34 -16.87 -35.30
CA ASP A 112 4.38 -17.86 -35.06
C ASP A 112 5.40 -17.37 -34.04
N VAL A 113 5.96 -18.29 -33.24
CA VAL A 113 7.07 -17.97 -32.35
C VAL A 113 8.39 -18.07 -33.13
N ILE A 114 9.17 -16.99 -33.10
CA ILE A 114 10.53 -16.93 -33.64
C ILE A 114 11.46 -16.55 -32.49
N ASP A 115 12.37 -17.46 -32.13
CA ASP A 115 13.22 -17.33 -30.94
C ASP A 115 12.40 -17.02 -29.67
N ASN A 116 12.47 -15.78 -29.18
CA ASN A 116 11.80 -15.32 -27.98
C ASN A 116 10.68 -14.28 -28.25
N TRP A 117 10.24 -14.11 -29.50
CA TRP A 117 9.18 -13.16 -29.86
C TRP A 117 8.11 -13.77 -30.78
N CYS A 118 6.94 -13.14 -30.80
CA CYS A 118 5.82 -13.56 -31.65
C CYS A 118 5.79 -12.75 -32.95
N ARG A 119 5.90 -13.42 -34.09
CA ARG A 119 5.60 -12.87 -35.41
C ARG A 119 4.10 -12.95 -35.65
N CYS A 120 3.41 -11.87 -35.36
CA CYS A 120 1.96 -11.77 -35.53
C CYS A 120 1.54 -11.80 -37.01
N ASP A 121 0.45 -12.50 -37.29
CA ASP A 121 -0.23 -12.43 -38.57
C ASP A 121 -0.87 -11.06 -38.79
N LEU A 122 -1.14 -10.69 -40.05
CA LEU A 122 -1.75 -9.40 -40.40
C LEU A 122 -3.12 -9.18 -39.74
N SER A 123 -3.84 -10.26 -39.42
CA SER A 123 -5.15 -10.22 -38.75
C SER A 123 -5.06 -9.91 -37.25
N ALA A 124 -3.86 -9.93 -36.67
CA ALA A 124 -3.63 -9.76 -35.25
C ALA A 124 -3.19 -8.34 -34.86
N PHE A 125 -3.21 -7.39 -35.79
CA PHE A 125 -2.90 -6.00 -35.52
C PHE A 125 -4.11 -5.28 -34.90
N GLY A 126 -3.84 -4.42 -33.91
CA GLY A 126 -4.83 -3.59 -33.25
C GLY A 126 -5.32 -2.44 -34.13
N LYS A 127 -6.27 -1.66 -33.61
CA LYS A 127 -6.82 -0.46 -34.29
C LYS A 127 -5.76 0.62 -34.53
N ASP A 128 -4.72 0.62 -33.71
CA ASP A 128 -3.54 1.46 -33.75
C ASP A 128 -2.48 0.98 -34.76
N GLY A 129 -2.70 -0.18 -35.40
CA GLY A 129 -1.73 -0.78 -36.31
C GLY A 129 -0.53 -1.40 -35.60
N LEU A 130 -0.63 -1.66 -34.29
CA LEU A 130 0.40 -2.35 -33.51
C LEU A 130 0.07 -3.84 -33.37
N PRO A 131 1.07 -4.74 -33.32
CA PRO A 131 0.82 -6.17 -33.19
C PRO A 131 0.22 -6.52 -31.81
N ASN A 132 -0.84 -7.33 -31.79
CA ASN A 132 -1.59 -7.70 -30.58
C ASN A 132 -1.77 -9.22 -30.42
N CYS A 133 -0.91 -10.03 -31.05
CA CYS A 133 -0.98 -11.50 -30.91
C CYS A 133 -0.45 -12.00 -29.56
N SER A 134 0.51 -11.29 -28.96
CA SER A 134 1.01 -11.60 -27.61
C SER A 134 0.36 -10.64 -26.60
N PRO A 135 -0.39 -11.13 -25.59
CA PRO A 135 -1.23 -10.29 -24.75
C PRO A 135 -0.41 -9.52 -23.70
N LEU A 136 -0.29 -8.20 -23.84
CA LEU A 136 0.36 -7.36 -22.84
C LEU A 136 -0.48 -7.29 -21.56
N HIS A 137 -0.05 -8.02 -20.52
CA HIS A 137 -0.79 -8.13 -19.27
C HIS A 137 -0.78 -6.83 -18.45
N GLN A 138 -1.86 -6.62 -17.68
CA GLN A 138 -1.98 -5.51 -16.73
C GLN A 138 -0.98 -5.71 -15.57
N PRO A 139 -0.06 -4.75 -15.33
CA PRO A 139 0.80 -4.81 -14.16
C PRO A 139 -0.02 -4.49 -12.91
N VAL A 140 0.05 -5.34 -11.88
CA VAL A 140 -0.73 -5.16 -10.65
C VAL A 140 0.06 -4.30 -9.67
N LEU A 141 -0.30 -3.03 -9.56
CA LEU A 141 0.28 -2.09 -8.60
C LEU A 141 -0.23 -2.39 -7.19
N ARG A 142 0.68 -2.43 -6.21
CA ARG A 142 0.37 -2.70 -4.79
C ARG A 142 1.15 -1.77 -3.87
N LEU A 143 0.66 -1.59 -2.65
CA LEU A 143 1.46 -1.03 -1.57
C LEU A 143 2.53 -2.05 -1.17
N ALA A 144 3.75 -1.57 -0.92
CA ALA A 144 4.85 -2.43 -0.46
C ALA A 144 4.54 -2.98 0.95
N PRO A 145 4.39 -4.31 1.14
CA PRO A 145 3.95 -4.90 2.42
C PRO A 145 4.89 -4.65 3.59
N HIS A 146 6.16 -4.39 3.30
CA HIS A 146 7.22 -4.15 4.28
C HIS A 146 7.40 -2.66 4.64
N LEU A 147 6.68 -1.77 3.95
CA LEU A 147 6.81 -0.31 4.08
C LEU A 147 5.43 0.32 4.22
N GLU A 148 4.93 0.38 5.47
CA GLU A 148 3.68 1.06 5.75
C GLU A 148 3.73 2.55 5.38
N PRO A 149 2.69 3.10 4.72
CA PRO A 149 2.60 4.53 4.44
C PRO A 149 2.80 5.41 5.68
N SER A 150 3.45 6.55 5.50
CA SER A 150 3.62 7.58 6.53
C SER A 150 2.93 8.88 6.13
N SER A 151 3.20 9.96 6.85
CA SER A 151 2.67 11.28 6.54
C SER A 151 3.21 11.85 5.22
N THR A 152 4.43 11.48 4.82
CA THR A 152 5.05 11.99 3.59
C THR A 152 5.57 10.89 2.66
N MET A 153 5.50 9.63 3.10
CA MET A 153 6.07 8.50 2.38
C MET A 153 5.03 7.47 1.98
N VAL A 154 5.09 7.02 0.74
CA VAL A 154 4.34 5.86 0.24
C VAL A 154 5.29 5.03 -0.62
N ALA A 155 5.29 3.72 -0.38
CA ALA A 155 6.05 2.76 -1.18
C ALA A 155 5.10 1.85 -1.96
N LEU A 156 5.39 1.68 -3.24
CA LEU A 156 4.63 0.88 -4.19
C LEU A 156 5.51 -0.22 -4.77
N GLU A 157 4.90 -1.33 -5.15
CA GLU A 157 5.58 -2.43 -5.83
C GLU A 157 4.68 -3.09 -6.88
N TRP A 158 5.30 -3.66 -7.90
CA TRP A 158 4.65 -4.50 -8.91
C TRP A 158 5.63 -5.52 -9.48
N VAL A 159 5.10 -6.67 -9.87
CA VAL A 159 5.85 -7.72 -10.54
C VAL A 159 5.91 -7.41 -12.03
N ASP A 160 7.05 -7.66 -12.66
CA ASP A 160 7.24 -7.51 -14.09
C ASP A 160 6.25 -8.40 -14.85
N VAL A 161 5.57 -7.82 -15.84
CA VAL A 161 4.64 -8.52 -16.71
C VAL A 161 5.33 -9.11 -17.95
N GLU A 162 6.61 -8.85 -18.18
CA GLU A 162 7.30 -9.39 -19.36
C GLU A 162 7.32 -10.94 -19.38
N PRO A 163 6.81 -11.58 -20.44
CA PRO A 163 6.87 -13.02 -20.59
C PRO A 163 8.25 -13.47 -21.08
N ILE A 164 8.54 -14.76 -20.89
CA ILE A 164 9.76 -15.38 -21.41
C ILE A 164 9.78 -15.28 -22.95
N ILE A 165 8.63 -15.55 -23.61
CA ILE A 165 8.44 -15.45 -25.06
C ILE A 165 7.26 -14.51 -25.34
N GLY A 166 7.44 -13.57 -26.26
CA GLY A 166 6.35 -12.69 -26.73
C GLY A 166 6.74 -11.23 -26.77
N TYR A 167 5.89 -10.36 -26.21
CA TYR A 167 6.19 -8.94 -26.09
C TYR A 167 7.36 -8.69 -25.14
N LYS A 168 7.98 -7.52 -25.29
CA LYS A 168 9.07 -7.04 -24.45
C LYS A 168 8.70 -5.69 -23.86
N VAL A 169 8.82 -5.56 -22.55
CA VAL A 169 8.46 -4.34 -21.85
C VAL A 169 9.60 -3.34 -22.05
N SER A 170 9.27 -2.16 -22.57
CA SER A 170 10.24 -1.09 -22.76
C SER A 170 10.24 -0.10 -21.59
N ASP A 171 9.08 0.11 -20.96
CA ASP A 171 8.93 1.06 -19.88
C ASP A 171 7.67 0.79 -19.04
N TYR A 172 7.64 1.37 -17.84
CA TYR A 172 6.49 1.44 -16.96
C TYR A 172 6.16 2.90 -16.71
N ILE A 173 4.92 3.30 -16.97
CA ILE A 173 4.47 4.67 -16.77
C ILE A 173 3.65 4.75 -15.50
N ILE A 174 4.11 5.58 -14.56
CA ILE A 174 3.45 5.85 -13.29
C ILE A 174 2.81 7.23 -13.38
N GLN A 175 1.55 7.34 -12.99
CA GLN A 175 0.92 8.65 -12.81
C GLN A 175 0.45 8.78 -11.37
N HIS A 176 0.65 9.95 -10.78
CA HIS A 176 0.17 10.21 -9.43
C HIS A 176 -0.48 11.59 -9.31
N LYS A 177 -1.56 11.64 -8.51
CA LYS A 177 -2.23 12.90 -8.19
C LYS A 177 -2.77 12.89 -6.77
N ARG A 178 -2.78 14.07 -6.15
CA ARG A 178 -3.57 14.34 -4.96
C ARG A 178 -5.04 14.47 -5.37
N VAL A 179 -5.92 13.78 -4.67
CA VAL A 179 -7.37 13.81 -4.88
C VAL A 179 -7.96 14.70 -3.78
N GLU A 180 -8.52 15.84 -4.17
CA GLU A 180 -9.17 16.77 -3.24
C GLU A 180 -10.60 16.33 -2.93
N ASP A 181 -11.39 16.05 -3.97
CA ASP A 181 -12.73 15.46 -3.86
C ASP A 181 -12.81 14.18 -4.73
N PRO A 182 -13.08 13.00 -4.15
CA PRO A 182 -13.25 11.77 -4.92
C PRO A 182 -14.50 11.77 -5.82
N SER A 183 -15.42 12.72 -5.66
CA SER A 183 -16.62 12.89 -6.48
C SER A 183 -16.44 13.82 -7.69
N GLU A 184 -15.34 14.57 -7.75
CA GLU A 184 -15.03 15.41 -8.90
C GLU A 184 -14.62 14.58 -10.12
N ALA A 185 -15.04 15.02 -11.31
CA ALA A 185 -14.67 14.38 -12.56
C ALA A 185 -13.14 14.38 -12.74
N GLU A 186 -12.58 13.27 -13.22
CA GLU A 186 -11.14 13.13 -13.46
C GLU A 186 -10.67 13.94 -14.68
N ILE A 187 -10.71 15.27 -14.59
CA ILE A 187 -10.30 16.19 -15.66
C ILE A 187 -8.77 16.33 -15.70
N TYR A 188 -8.11 16.22 -14.55
CA TYR A 188 -6.67 16.39 -14.43
C TYR A 188 -5.91 15.04 -14.50
N THR A 189 -5.10 14.89 -15.54
CA THR A 189 -4.07 13.86 -15.60
C THR A 189 -2.94 14.27 -14.67
N GLY A 190 -2.67 13.47 -13.63
CA GLY A 190 -1.63 13.73 -12.63
C GLY A 190 -0.22 13.84 -13.22
N GLU A 191 0.78 14.03 -12.35
CA GLU A 191 2.18 14.00 -12.76
C GLU A 191 2.51 12.61 -13.32
N VAL A 192 3.12 12.58 -14.51
CA VAL A 192 3.47 11.36 -15.23
C VAL A 192 4.97 11.16 -15.15
N LEU A 193 5.38 9.96 -14.75
CA LEU A 193 6.76 9.55 -14.57
C LEU A 193 7.02 8.28 -15.38
N SER A 194 8.03 8.33 -16.24
CA SER A 194 8.65 7.16 -16.85
C SER A 194 9.59 6.50 -15.86
N LEU A 195 9.42 5.19 -15.61
CA LEU A 195 10.35 4.44 -14.77
C LEU A 195 11.77 4.55 -15.33
N VAL A 196 11.90 4.45 -16.63
CA VAL A 196 13.20 4.44 -17.30
C VAL A 196 13.78 5.84 -17.41
N ASP A 197 13.06 6.75 -18.07
CA ASP A 197 13.59 8.02 -18.53
C ASP A 197 13.65 9.04 -17.40
N ASP A 198 12.74 8.98 -16.42
CA ASP A 198 12.74 9.91 -15.29
C ASP A 198 13.41 9.30 -14.05
N LEU A 199 13.07 8.07 -13.68
CA LEU A 199 13.49 7.51 -12.39
C LEU A 199 14.86 6.82 -12.45
N LEU A 200 15.06 5.90 -13.39
CA LEU A 200 16.30 5.10 -13.48
C LEU A 200 17.45 5.88 -14.13
N SER A 201 17.17 6.82 -15.03
CA SER A 201 18.18 7.71 -15.64
C SER A 201 18.82 8.67 -14.62
N GLY A 202 18.14 8.92 -13.49
CA GLY A 202 18.57 9.86 -12.46
C GLY A 202 18.25 11.33 -12.77
N LEU A 203 17.45 11.61 -13.80
CA LEU A 203 16.95 12.96 -14.11
C LEU A 203 15.78 13.39 -13.19
N GLY A 204 15.14 12.43 -12.52
CA GLY A 204 14.00 12.63 -11.64
C GLY A 204 14.33 13.28 -10.28
N SER A 205 13.27 13.74 -9.60
CA SER A 205 13.39 14.39 -8.30
C SER A 205 13.91 13.45 -7.21
N ALA A 206 14.61 14.00 -6.20
CA ALA A 206 15.02 13.23 -5.01
C ALA A 206 13.83 12.70 -4.17
N CYS A 207 12.62 13.14 -4.49
CA CYS A 207 11.38 12.77 -3.83
C CYS A 207 10.82 11.42 -4.30
N VAL A 208 11.24 10.92 -5.46
CA VAL A 208 10.80 9.64 -5.99
C VAL A 208 12.00 8.78 -6.29
N VAL A 209 12.01 7.55 -5.77
CA VAL A 209 13.11 6.63 -5.97
C VAL A 209 12.60 5.30 -6.49
N ALA A 210 13.16 4.87 -7.63
CA ALA A 210 12.92 3.55 -8.20
C ALA A 210 13.95 2.53 -7.69
N GLY A 211 13.49 1.29 -7.54
CA GLY A 211 14.28 0.14 -7.19
C GLY A 211 13.84 -1.08 -7.99
N LYS A 212 14.73 -2.07 -8.08
CA LYS A 212 14.55 -3.35 -8.73
C LYS A 212 15.10 -4.43 -7.82
N ARG A 213 14.33 -5.50 -7.62
CA ARG A 213 14.69 -6.67 -6.79
C ARG A 213 14.29 -7.94 -7.55
N SER A 214 14.93 -9.06 -7.23
CA SER A 214 14.45 -10.38 -7.67
C SER A 214 13.21 -10.75 -6.87
N GLY A 215 12.16 -11.21 -7.55
CA GLY A 215 10.92 -11.67 -6.91
C GLY A 215 11.03 -13.08 -6.35
N ASP A 216 9.96 -13.55 -5.71
CA ASP A 216 9.90 -14.88 -5.04
C ASP A 216 10.02 -16.06 -6.01
N ARG A 217 9.70 -15.85 -7.30
CA ARG A 217 9.79 -16.86 -8.35
C ARG A 217 11.06 -16.68 -9.18
N PRO A 218 11.70 -17.77 -9.64
CA PRO A 218 12.83 -17.68 -10.56
C PRO A 218 12.39 -16.90 -11.82
N HIS A 219 13.25 -15.98 -12.27
CA HIS A 219 13.01 -15.05 -13.38
C HIS A 219 11.92 -14.00 -13.17
N SER A 220 11.31 -13.91 -11.98
CA SER A 220 10.42 -12.79 -11.63
C SER A 220 11.25 -11.58 -11.19
N THR A 221 10.98 -10.42 -11.79
CA THR A 221 11.54 -9.15 -11.34
C THR A 221 10.46 -8.36 -10.61
N LEU A 222 10.82 -7.78 -9.46
CA LEU A 222 9.97 -6.90 -8.68
C LEU A 222 10.50 -5.48 -8.80
N TYR A 223 9.67 -4.56 -9.30
CA TYR A 223 9.98 -3.13 -9.27
C TYR A 223 9.34 -2.49 -8.05
N THR A 224 10.06 -1.55 -7.46
CA THR A 224 9.63 -0.82 -6.28
C THR A 224 9.78 0.67 -6.51
N LEU A 225 8.86 1.47 -5.99
CA LEU A 225 8.89 2.92 -6.14
C LEU A 225 8.50 3.58 -4.82
N VAL A 226 9.36 4.45 -4.32
CA VAL A 226 9.20 5.13 -3.02
C VAL A 226 9.05 6.63 -3.24
N PHE A 227 7.87 7.17 -2.90
CA PHE A 227 7.63 8.60 -2.78
C PHE A 227 7.97 9.06 -1.36
N LYS A 228 8.67 10.19 -1.20
CA LYS A 228 9.16 10.69 0.10
C LYS A 228 8.68 12.08 0.49
N CYS A 229 8.13 12.83 -0.46
CA CYS A 229 7.75 14.23 -0.30
C CYS A 229 6.25 14.45 -0.50
N LEU A 230 5.43 13.44 -0.21
CA LEU A 230 3.98 13.59 -0.29
C LEU A 230 3.50 14.51 0.82
N GLU A 231 2.36 15.14 0.58
CA GLU A 231 1.71 15.93 1.61
C GLU A 231 0.96 15.04 2.61
N PRO A 232 0.95 15.40 3.89
CA PRO A 232 0.25 14.65 4.91
C PRO A 232 -1.26 14.84 4.86
N ASP A 233 -2.00 13.91 5.46
CA ASP A 233 -3.47 13.88 5.52
C ASP A 233 -4.18 14.01 4.15
N SER A 234 -3.51 13.55 3.10
CA SER A 234 -3.93 13.74 1.72
C SER A 234 -4.22 12.40 1.06
N LEU A 235 -5.29 12.34 0.26
CA LEU A 235 -5.60 11.16 -0.53
C LEU A 235 -4.84 11.23 -1.85
N TYR A 236 -4.06 10.20 -2.17
CA TYR A 236 -3.35 10.07 -3.44
C TYR A 236 -3.87 8.89 -4.24
N LYS A 237 -3.98 9.08 -5.56
CA LYS A 237 -4.24 8.01 -6.54
C LYS A 237 -3.00 7.82 -7.38
N PHE A 238 -2.50 6.60 -7.41
CA PHE A 238 -1.37 6.15 -8.22
C PHE A 238 -1.91 5.22 -9.31
N THR A 239 -1.52 5.43 -10.56
CA THR A 239 -1.87 4.57 -11.69
C THR A 239 -0.59 4.05 -12.35
N LEU A 240 -0.63 2.83 -12.85
CA LEU A 240 0.50 2.16 -13.51
C LEU A 240 0.01 1.45 -14.77
N TYR A 241 0.75 1.60 -15.86
CA TYR A 241 0.61 0.75 -17.04
C TYR A 241 1.98 0.46 -17.66
N ALA A 242 2.07 -0.65 -18.38
CA ALA A 242 3.27 -1.07 -19.10
C ALA A 242 3.23 -0.54 -20.55
N LEU A 243 4.41 -0.26 -21.09
CA LEU A 243 4.65 0.00 -22.51
C LEU A 243 5.51 -1.10 -23.09
N ASP A 244 5.09 -1.69 -24.20
CA ASP A 244 5.94 -2.62 -24.92
C ASP A 244 6.99 -1.90 -25.80
N SER A 245 7.86 -2.66 -26.46
CA SER A 245 8.89 -2.14 -27.37
C SER A 245 8.35 -1.49 -28.63
N ARG A 246 7.08 -1.72 -28.97
CA ARG A 246 6.39 -1.20 -30.17
C ARG A 246 5.49 0.01 -29.86
N GLY A 247 5.25 0.30 -28.58
CA GLY A 247 4.43 1.41 -28.09
C GLY A 247 3.02 1.04 -27.64
N SER A 248 2.65 -0.25 -27.65
CA SER A 248 1.36 -0.72 -27.13
C SER A 248 1.29 -0.55 -25.61
N ARG A 249 0.08 -0.29 -25.11
CA ARG A 249 -0.19 -0.01 -23.70
C ARG A 249 -0.95 -1.17 -23.07
N SER A 250 -0.56 -1.57 -21.87
CA SER A 250 -1.37 -2.48 -21.07
C SER A 250 -2.64 -1.77 -20.59
N GLU A 251 -3.60 -2.54 -20.08
CA GLU A 251 -4.58 -1.97 -19.15
C GLU A 251 -3.85 -1.35 -17.94
N SER A 252 -4.44 -0.30 -17.36
CA SER A 252 -3.87 0.38 -16.20
C SER A 252 -4.37 -0.23 -14.90
N SER A 253 -3.50 -0.36 -13.91
CA SER A 253 -3.89 -0.64 -12.53
C SER A 253 -3.77 0.63 -11.68
N TYR A 254 -4.39 0.64 -10.51
CA TYR A 254 -4.33 1.79 -9.61
C TYR A 254 -4.38 1.39 -8.15
N VAL A 255 -3.81 2.26 -7.31
CA VAL A 255 -3.88 2.19 -5.85
C VAL A 255 -4.23 3.58 -5.34
N SER A 256 -5.21 3.66 -4.44
CA SER A 256 -5.53 4.90 -3.72
C SER A 256 -5.18 4.73 -2.25
N VAL A 257 -4.43 5.69 -1.70
CA VAL A 257 -3.96 5.63 -0.31
C VAL A 257 -3.97 7.03 0.30
N ARG A 258 -4.42 7.11 1.55
CA ARG A 258 -4.33 8.34 2.34
C ARG A 258 -3.02 8.36 3.11
N THR A 259 -2.26 9.44 3.00
CA THR A 259 -1.08 9.64 3.84
C THR A 259 -1.50 9.84 5.30
N SER A 260 -0.63 9.44 6.23
CA SER A 260 -0.91 9.57 7.66
C SER A 260 -0.98 11.04 8.09
N CYS A 261 -1.55 11.28 9.28
CA CYS A 261 -1.59 12.63 9.84
C CYS A 261 -0.17 13.19 10.07
N PRO A 262 0.01 14.52 10.01
CA PRO A 262 1.28 15.15 10.32
C PRO A 262 1.75 14.82 11.75
N ILE A 263 3.06 14.81 11.95
CA ILE A 263 3.65 14.61 13.27
C ILE A 263 3.28 15.79 14.18
N VAL A 264 2.90 15.46 15.42
CA VAL A 264 2.48 16.43 16.44
C VAL A 264 3.29 16.17 17.71
N ASP A 265 3.92 17.22 18.22
CA ASP A 265 4.55 17.20 19.54
C ASP A 265 3.50 17.53 20.60
N ASP A 266 3.06 16.49 21.32
CA ASP A 266 1.98 16.58 22.29
C ASP A 266 2.34 17.47 23.48
N SER A 267 3.59 17.36 23.96
CA SER A 267 4.08 18.16 25.10
C SER A 267 4.16 19.63 24.74
N LYS A 268 4.63 19.93 23.52
CA LYS A 268 4.68 21.30 23.03
C LYS A 268 3.29 21.89 22.82
N ALA A 269 2.33 21.08 22.37
CA ALA A 269 0.95 21.53 22.23
C ALA A 269 0.31 21.88 23.59
N GLU A 270 0.57 21.09 24.64
CA GLU A 270 0.11 21.37 26.00
C GLU A 270 0.74 22.66 26.55
N GLU A 271 2.07 22.84 26.41
CA GLU A 271 2.76 24.07 26.82
C GLU A 271 2.20 25.32 26.13
N ILE A 272 1.86 25.22 24.84
CA ILE A 272 1.27 26.34 24.09
C ILE A 272 -0.16 26.62 24.58
N ALA A 273 -0.94 25.59 24.93
CA ALA A 273 -2.28 25.78 25.48
C ALA A 273 -2.23 26.54 26.80
N ASP A 274 -1.35 26.15 27.71
CA ASP A 274 -1.13 26.83 29.00
C ASP A 274 -0.66 28.26 28.80
N LYS A 275 0.28 28.48 27.87
CA LYS A 275 0.77 29.82 27.52
C LYS A 275 -0.36 30.71 26.99
N VAL A 276 -1.20 30.20 26.10
CA VAL A 276 -2.33 30.96 25.53
C VAL A 276 -3.36 31.29 26.60
N TYR A 277 -3.68 30.34 27.49
CA TYR A 277 -4.55 30.58 28.63
C TYR A 277 -4.03 31.71 29.53
N ASN A 278 -2.74 31.69 29.85
CA ASN A 278 -2.13 32.74 30.67
C ASN A 278 -2.14 34.11 29.98
N LEU A 279 -1.93 34.15 28.65
CA LEU A 279 -2.01 35.40 27.87
C LEU A 279 -3.44 35.96 27.83
N TYR A 280 -4.46 35.11 27.74
CA TYR A 280 -5.86 35.52 27.80
C TYR A 280 -6.23 36.04 29.19
N ASN A 281 -5.72 35.41 30.25
CA ASN A 281 -5.91 35.91 31.61
C ASN A 281 -5.14 37.20 31.95
N GLY A 282 -4.23 37.66 31.08
CA GLY A 282 -3.54 38.95 31.26
C GLY A 282 -4.46 40.18 31.06
N TYR A 283 -5.62 39.99 30.41
CA TYR A 283 -6.75 40.90 30.17
C TYR A 283 -6.45 42.34 29.66
N THR A 284 -5.20 42.80 29.55
CA THR A 284 -4.94 44.25 29.50
C THR A 284 -3.88 44.72 28.50
N SER A 285 -3.09 43.83 27.89
CA SER A 285 -2.02 44.24 26.98
C SER A 285 -2.29 43.83 25.53
N GLY A 286 -2.39 44.83 24.64
CA GLY A 286 -2.45 44.58 23.19
C GLY A 286 -1.21 43.82 22.66
N LYS A 287 -0.08 43.86 23.38
CA LYS A 287 1.09 43.03 23.07
C LYS A 287 0.81 41.55 23.33
N GLU A 288 0.16 41.21 24.44
CA GLU A 288 -0.18 39.83 24.81
C GLU A 288 -1.18 39.22 23.81
N GLN A 289 -2.20 39.99 23.42
CA GLN A 289 -3.14 39.60 22.37
C GLN A 289 -2.43 39.31 21.04
N GLN A 290 -1.50 40.18 20.63
CA GLN A 290 -0.75 39.98 19.39
C GLN A 290 0.22 38.79 19.50
N THR A 291 0.86 38.58 20.66
CA THR A 291 1.72 37.42 20.92
C THR A 291 0.93 36.12 20.88
N ALA A 292 -0.26 36.06 21.47
CA ALA A 292 -1.15 34.90 21.43
C ALA A 292 -1.55 34.58 19.98
N TYR A 293 -2.01 35.59 19.23
CA TYR A 293 -2.38 35.43 17.83
C TYR A 293 -1.20 34.94 16.97
N ASN A 294 -0.02 35.53 17.11
CA ASN A 294 1.17 35.12 16.36
C ASN A 294 1.55 33.67 16.69
N THR A 295 1.58 33.30 17.97
CA THR A 295 1.90 31.94 18.41
C THR A 295 0.96 30.91 17.76
N LEU A 296 -0.36 31.20 17.73
CA LEU A 296 -1.36 30.31 17.12
C LEU A 296 -1.29 30.27 15.58
N MET A 297 -0.81 31.34 14.93
CA MET A 297 -0.65 31.41 13.48
C MET A 297 0.66 30.81 12.95
N GLU A 298 1.70 30.79 13.77
CA GLU A 298 3.02 30.23 13.43
C GLU A 298 3.02 28.69 13.43
N ILE A 299 2.20 28.05 14.28
CA ILE A 299 2.12 26.59 14.37
C ILE A 299 1.30 25.96 13.24
N SER A 300 1.60 24.69 12.92
CA SER A 300 0.87 23.94 11.89
C SER A 300 -0.61 23.71 12.28
N PRO A 301 -1.54 23.58 11.32
CA PRO A 301 -2.95 23.30 11.63
C PRO A 301 -3.20 22.07 12.55
N PRO A 302 -2.49 20.93 12.41
CA PRO A 302 -2.59 19.81 13.34
C PRO A 302 -2.16 20.17 14.77
N MET A 303 -1.06 20.93 14.91
CA MET A 303 -0.60 21.42 16.21
C MET A 303 -1.63 22.36 16.83
N LEU A 304 -2.20 23.28 16.04
CA LEU A 304 -3.27 24.17 16.49
C LEU A 304 -4.51 23.41 16.99
N TYR A 305 -4.91 22.36 16.27
CA TYR A 305 -6.00 21.50 16.70
C TYR A 305 -5.69 20.76 18.01
N ARG A 306 -4.43 20.35 18.19
CA ARG A 306 -3.97 19.71 19.42
C ARG A 306 -3.92 20.69 20.60
N VAL A 307 -3.48 21.93 20.37
CA VAL A 307 -3.54 23.03 21.36
C VAL A 307 -4.98 23.27 21.79
N GLN A 308 -5.92 23.33 20.83
CA GLN A 308 -7.35 23.46 21.13
C GLN A 308 -7.86 22.30 22.01
N HIS A 309 -7.46 21.07 21.70
CA HIS A 309 -7.82 19.91 22.51
C HIS A 309 -7.35 20.03 23.97
N HIS A 310 -6.07 20.37 24.19
CA HIS A 310 -5.52 20.53 25.53
C HIS A 310 -6.10 21.73 26.27
N TYR A 311 -6.30 22.86 25.59
CA TYR A 311 -6.94 24.03 26.17
C TYR A 311 -8.33 23.69 26.70
N ASN A 312 -9.15 23.02 25.90
CA ASN A 312 -10.50 22.64 26.33
C ASN A 312 -10.46 21.58 27.44
N ALA A 313 -9.53 20.62 27.39
CA ALA A 313 -9.39 19.61 28.45
C ALA A 313 -9.14 20.24 29.84
N HIS A 314 -8.36 21.32 29.91
CA HIS A 314 -7.98 21.96 31.18
C HIS A 314 -8.85 23.17 31.56
N TYR A 315 -9.26 23.96 30.57
CA TYR A 315 -9.78 25.33 30.79
C TYR A 315 -11.19 25.58 30.27
N GLU A 316 -11.88 24.61 29.67
CA GLU A 316 -13.24 24.78 29.11
C GLU A 316 -14.24 25.34 30.12
N LYS A 317 -14.05 25.07 31.43
CA LYS A 317 -14.87 25.63 32.51
C LYS A 317 -14.86 27.17 32.55
N PHE A 318 -13.83 27.80 32.01
CA PHE A 318 -13.67 29.26 31.95
C PHE A 318 -14.06 29.84 30.58
N GLY A 319 -14.62 29.02 29.69
CA GLY A 319 -14.92 29.33 28.30
C GLY A 319 -14.10 28.44 27.37
N ASP A 320 -14.74 27.88 26.36
CA ASP A 320 -14.03 27.06 25.36
C ASP A 320 -13.03 27.90 24.57
N PHE A 321 -12.04 27.23 23.98
CA PHE A 321 -10.96 27.87 23.22
C PHE A 321 -11.47 28.82 22.13
N VAL A 322 -12.54 28.43 21.43
CA VAL A 322 -13.07 29.20 20.30
C VAL A 322 -13.69 30.50 20.80
N TRP A 323 -14.58 30.38 21.78
CA TRP A 323 -15.27 31.47 22.40
C TRP A 323 -14.28 32.43 23.08
N ARG A 324 -13.29 31.90 23.81
CA ARG A 324 -12.24 32.72 24.44
C ARG A 324 -11.33 33.40 23.43
N SER A 325 -10.97 32.74 22.34
CA SER A 325 -10.21 33.38 21.26
C SER A 325 -11.00 34.54 20.62
N GLU A 326 -12.32 34.42 20.48
CA GLU A 326 -13.17 35.48 19.94
C GLU A 326 -13.29 36.67 20.89
N ASP A 327 -13.44 36.42 22.19
CA ASP A 327 -13.51 37.46 23.22
C ASP A 327 -12.20 38.26 23.32
N GLU A 328 -11.06 37.57 23.38
CA GLU A 328 -9.75 38.20 23.64
C GLU A 328 -9.07 38.76 22.39
N LEU A 329 -9.30 38.17 21.21
CA LEU A 329 -8.64 38.58 19.95
C LEU A 329 -9.59 39.25 18.96
N GLY A 330 -10.89 39.20 19.22
CA GLY A 330 -11.94 39.65 18.32
C GLY A 330 -12.29 38.65 17.20
N PRO A 331 -13.48 38.82 16.59
CA PRO A 331 -14.09 37.85 15.69
C PRO A 331 -13.24 37.53 14.45
N ARG A 332 -12.61 38.54 13.86
CA ARG A 332 -11.80 38.35 12.64
C ARG A 332 -10.57 37.48 12.88
N LYS A 333 -9.85 37.71 13.98
CA LYS A 333 -8.64 36.94 14.32
C LYS A 333 -9.02 35.51 14.71
N ALA A 334 -10.04 35.35 15.55
CA ALA A 334 -10.56 34.03 15.92
C ALA A 334 -11.00 33.21 14.70
N HIS A 335 -11.74 33.82 13.77
CA HIS A 335 -12.20 33.11 12.57
C HIS A 335 -11.04 32.66 11.66
N LEU A 336 -9.97 33.46 11.54
CA LEU A 336 -8.77 33.05 10.81
C LEU A 336 -8.08 31.84 11.48
N ILE A 337 -8.08 31.77 12.81
CA ILE A 337 -7.54 30.63 13.56
C ILE A 337 -8.37 29.38 13.27
N LEU A 338 -9.70 29.46 13.39
CA LEU A 338 -10.62 28.34 13.15
C LEU A 338 -10.51 27.78 11.73
N ARG A 339 -10.43 28.66 10.72
CA ARG A 339 -10.33 28.25 9.31
C ARG A 339 -9.08 27.43 9.00
N ARG A 340 -8.02 27.53 9.81
CA ARG A 340 -6.83 26.68 9.66
C ARG A 340 -7.13 25.24 10.05
N VAL A 341 -7.85 25.05 11.15
CA VAL A 341 -8.26 23.73 11.66
C VAL A 341 -9.24 23.05 10.71
N GLU A 342 -10.06 23.82 9.99
CA GLU A 342 -11.01 23.28 9.01
C GLU A 342 -10.35 22.51 7.86
N ARG A 343 -9.05 22.76 7.59
CA ARG A 343 -8.30 22.05 6.55
C ARG A 343 -7.95 20.61 6.92
N LEU A 344 -8.05 20.23 8.19
CA LEU A 344 -7.77 18.86 8.64
C LEU A 344 -8.91 17.93 8.23
N SER A 345 -8.58 16.74 7.76
CA SER A 345 -9.56 15.72 7.45
C SER A 345 -10.28 15.23 8.70
N ARG A 346 -11.46 14.65 8.51
CA ARG A 346 -12.23 14.01 9.59
C ARG A 346 -11.43 12.91 10.27
N TYR A 347 -10.62 12.16 9.51
CA TYR A 347 -9.77 11.09 10.03
C TYR A 347 -8.72 11.65 11.01
N CYS A 348 -7.96 12.65 10.61
CA CYS A 348 -6.95 13.23 11.48
C CYS A 348 -7.53 13.99 12.67
N ARG A 349 -8.68 14.67 12.51
CA ARG A 349 -9.38 15.24 13.67
C ARG A 349 -9.77 14.19 14.69
N SER A 350 -10.22 13.01 14.25
CA SER A 350 -10.55 11.91 15.17
C SER A 350 -9.30 11.43 15.93
N LEU A 351 -8.19 11.21 15.23
CA LEU A 351 -6.95 10.72 15.84
C LEU A 351 -6.30 11.75 16.77
N LEU A 352 -6.32 13.04 16.41
CA LEU A 352 -5.73 14.11 17.22
C LEU A 352 -6.51 14.43 18.51
N ARG A 353 -7.72 13.86 18.68
CA ARG A 353 -8.48 13.86 19.94
C ARG A 353 -8.07 12.73 20.90
N SER A 354 -7.10 11.90 20.53
CA SER A 354 -6.60 10.85 21.42
C SER A 354 -6.07 11.45 22.72
N SER A 355 -6.16 10.74 23.84
CA SER A 355 -5.68 11.27 25.12
C SER A 355 -4.19 11.64 25.07
N HIS A 356 -3.37 10.81 24.42
CA HIS A 356 -1.92 10.97 24.34
C HIS A 356 -1.43 10.68 22.93
N ILE A 357 -0.44 11.45 22.47
CA ILE A 357 0.23 11.24 21.19
C ILE A 357 1.73 11.17 21.43
N GLN A 358 2.37 10.10 20.96
CA GLN A 358 3.82 9.93 21.01
C GLN A 358 4.37 9.81 19.58
N SER A 359 5.58 10.32 19.34
CA SER A 359 6.26 10.11 18.06
C SER A 359 7.18 8.90 18.16
N ARG A 360 7.06 7.97 17.21
CA ARG A 360 8.03 6.89 17.00
C ARG A 360 8.79 7.15 15.72
N THR A 361 10.07 6.80 15.69
CA THR A 361 10.89 6.87 14.48
C THR A 361 11.30 5.47 14.09
N ASP A 362 10.82 5.02 12.93
CA ASP A 362 11.13 3.72 12.38
C ASP A 362 12.17 3.90 11.27
N THR A 363 13.22 3.09 11.26
CA THR A 363 14.23 3.09 10.18
C THR A 363 13.99 1.88 9.29
N VAL A 364 13.77 2.13 8.00
CA VAL A 364 13.41 1.11 7.02
C VAL A 364 14.34 1.13 5.82
N THR A 365 14.63 -0.04 5.27
CA THR A 365 15.48 -0.21 4.08
C THR A 365 14.65 -0.12 2.80
N TYR A 366 15.20 0.51 1.77
CA TYR A 366 14.64 0.49 0.43
C TYR A 366 15.75 0.39 -0.62
N ALA A 367 15.46 -0.23 -1.77
CA ALA A 367 16.41 -0.30 -2.88
C ALA A 367 16.33 0.97 -3.74
N THR A 368 17.49 1.47 -4.15
CA THR A 368 17.61 2.52 -5.17
C THR A 368 18.47 2.03 -6.31
N CYS A 369 17.94 2.07 -7.53
CA CYS A 369 18.63 1.63 -8.73
C CYS A 369 18.82 2.79 -9.70
N ARG A 370 19.95 2.80 -10.40
CA ARG A 370 20.26 3.76 -11.46
C ARG A 370 20.83 3.06 -12.68
N SER A 371 20.55 3.58 -13.87
CA SER A 371 21.14 3.12 -15.11
C SER A 371 22.63 3.46 -15.16
N GLU A 372 23.45 2.48 -15.51
CA GLU A 372 24.91 2.66 -15.68
C GLU A 372 25.28 3.20 -17.07
N GLY A 373 24.35 3.24 -18.02
CA GLY A 373 24.60 3.67 -19.40
C GLY A 373 23.64 4.75 -19.90
N ALA A 374 24.18 5.74 -20.62
CA ALA A 374 23.40 6.67 -21.43
C ALA A 374 22.94 5.97 -22.72
N ARG A 375 21.62 6.01 -22.99
CA ARG A 375 21.03 5.32 -24.14
C ARG A 375 21.30 6.08 -25.44
N PRO A 376 21.54 5.37 -26.58
CA PRO A 376 21.57 6.01 -27.89
C PRO A 376 20.14 6.44 -28.28
N PRO A 377 19.90 7.73 -28.57
CA PRO A 377 18.62 8.19 -29.09
C PRO A 377 18.52 7.87 -30.59
N GLY A 378 17.42 7.26 -31.04
CA GLY A 378 17.06 7.28 -32.47
C GLY A 378 16.62 6.00 -33.16
N ALA A 379 16.43 4.86 -32.48
CA ALA A 379 15.76 3.72 -33.12
C ALA A 379 14.24 3.83 -32.94
N ALA A 380 13.46 3.54 -34.00
CA ALA A 380 12.00 3.40 -33.92
C ALA A 380 11.53 2.31 -32.93
N TRP A 381 12.48 1.57 -32.36
CA TRP A 381 12.30 0.47 -31.41
C TRP A 381 12.82 0.91 -30.05
N ARG A 382 11.96 0.84 -29.03
CA ARG A 382 12.38 1.12 -27.66
C ARG A 382 13.18 -0.07 -27.12
N SER A 383 14.31 0.22 -26.46
CA SER A 383 15.16 -0.80 -25.82
C SER A 383 14.39 -1.52 -24.71
N TYR A 384 14.70 -2.80 -24.51
CA TYR A 384 14.06 -3.63 -23.50
C TYR A 384 14.50 -3.22 -22.08
N LEU A 385 13.53 -3.12 -21.17
CA LEU A 385 13.77 -2.73 -19.79
C LEU A 385 14.72 -3.73 -19.09
N HIS A 386 14.55 -5.02 -19.37
CA HIS A 386 15.36 -6.09 -18.80
C HIS A 386 16.85 -6.03 -19.17
N GLU A 387 17.19 -5.49 -20.35
CA GLU A 387 18.58 -5.37 -20.82
C GLU A 387 19.31 -4.18 -20.21
N THR A 388 18.57 -3.27 -19.57
CA THR A 388 19.17 -2.10 -18.94
C THR A 388 20.02 -2.54 -17.75
N ARG A 389 21.33 -2.27 -17.81
CA ARG A 389 22.25 -2.50 -16.69
C ARG A 389 21.98 -1.47 -15.59
N LEU A 390 21.60 -1.98 -14.43
CA LEU A 390 21.24 -1.17 -13.26
C LEU A 390 22.22 -1.42 -12.13
N SER A 391 22.73 -0.33 -11.56
CA SER A 391 23.46 -0.32 -10.30
C SER A 391 22.46 -0.09 -9.16
N CYS A 392 22.24 -1.11 -8.33
CA CYS A 392 21.29 -1.05 -7.23
C CYS A 392 22.03 -1.00 -5.89
N THR A 393 21.65 -0.05 -5.03
CA THR A 393 22.17 0.07 -3.66
C THR A 393 21.00 0.08 -2.67
N GLU A 394 21.21 -0.50 -1.50
CA GLU A 394 20.24 -0.39 -0.42
C GLU A 394 20.50 0.89 0.38
N LYS A 395 19.44 1.62 0.69
CA LYS A 395 19.48 2.82 1.51
C LYS A 395 18.50 2.72 2.65
N LEU A 396 18.80 3.43 3.73
CA LEU A 396 17.91 3.57 4.87
C LEU A 396 17.12 4.86 4.75
N VAL A 397 15.88 4.84 5.21
CA VAL A 397 15.09 6.04 5.43
C VAL A 397 14.48 6.00 6.82
N THR A 398 14.55 7.14 7.50
CA THR A 398 13.93 7.36 8.79
C THR A 398 12.53 7.91 8.58
N VAL A 399 11.55 7.25 9.19
CA VAL A 399 10.14 7.58 9.04
C VAL A 399 9.57 7.83 10.41
N GLN A 400 9.13 9.06 10.64
CA GLN A 400 8.41 9.42 11.85
C GLN A 400 6.93 9.08 11.72
N ARG A 401 6.35 8.54 12.78
CA ARG A 401 4.93 8.22 12.89
C ARG A 401 4.39 8.63 14.25
N ASN A 402 3.14 9.08 14.27
CA ASN A 402 2.41 9.27 15.51
C ASN A 402 1.89 7.91 16.02
N THR A 403 1.96 7.71 17.32
CA THR A 403 1.36 6.62 18.07
C THR A 403 0.26 7.23 18.93
N TYR A 404 -0.97 6.79 18.70
CA TYR A 404 -2.16 7.32 19.35
C TYR A 404 -2.60 6.38 20.46
N GLY A 405 -2.67 6.89 21.70
CA GLY A 405 -2.93 6.09 22.88
C GLY A 405 -4.07 6.62 23.74
N ILE A 406 -4.69 5.70 24.50
CA ILE A 406 -5.61 6.00 25.59
C ILE A 406 -4.84 6.19 26.93
N ALA A 407 -3.61 5.70 27.01
CA ALA A 407 -2.71 5.89 28.16
C ALA A 407 -1.24 5.99 27.70
N LYS A 408 -0.39 6.69 28.48
CA LYS A 408 1.03 6.96 28.14
C LYS A 408 1.95 5.72 28.04
N LEU A 409 1.49 4.54 28.47
CA LEU A 409 2.32 3.36 28.75
C LEU A 409 2.15 2.18 27.78
N ARG A 410 1.45 2.34 26.65
CA ARG A 410 1.28 1.26 25.66
C ARG A 410 1.35 1.74 24.23
#